data_AF-A0A3E4L1I7-F1
#
_entry.id   AF-A0A3E4L1I7-F1
#
_cell.length_a   1.000
_cell.length_b   1.000
_cell.length_c   1.000
_cell.angle_alpha   90.00
_cell.angle_beta   90.00
_cell.angle_gamma   90.00
#
_symmetry.space_group_name_H-M   'P 1'
#
loop_
_entity.id
_entity.type
_entity.pdbx_description
1 polymer ?
#
loop_
_entity_poly.entity_id
_entity_poly.type
_entity_poly.pdbx_seq_one_letter_code
_entity_poly.pdbx_strand_id
1 'polypeptide(L)'
;MRTGFLLLGLFLFLSCKEKTISKQTDYLFKLPQKDVFVKTSKFQGGRFVIFFASDSLLLDNAKDSIEYRTGFYSQIIVDKTDIYVNSQYKGARLISIGNGNYKFEEITDSLFYSKSGIVNIGNHSFNIKVVSDSVFSETFFEDNIQKSSYSFIGIDTDEYSIGINGKIIKKGDIYGGWQ
;
A
#
# COMPACT_ATOMS: atom_id res chain seq x y z
N MET A 1 -36.05 -35.80 38.53
CA MET A 1 -34.90 -34.87 38.56
C MET A 1 -33.80 -35.36 37.62
N ARG A 2 -33.90 -35.14 36.30
CA ARG A 2 -32.86 -35.51 35.32
C ARG A 2 -32.99 -34.65 34.05
N THR A 3 -33.00 -33.33 34.22
CA THR A 3 -33.06 -32.39 33.07
C THR A 3 -32.28 -31.10 33.31
N GLY A 4 -31.62 -30.95 34.46
CA GLY A 4 -30.93 -29.71 34.84
C GLY A 4 -29.44 -29.63 34.51
N PHE A 5 -28.79 -30.73 34.10
CA PHE A 5 -27.33 -30.76 33.93
C PHE A 5 -26.83 -30.78 32.48
N LEU A 6 -27.73 -30.87 31.48
CA LEU A 6 -27.33 -30.90 30.07
C LEU A 6 -27.24 -29.51 29.42
N LEU A 7 -27.79 -28.47 30.03
CA LEU A 7 -27.77 -27.11 29.48
C LEU A 7 -26.52 -26.29 29.86
N LEU A 8 -25.80 -26.65 30.94
CA LEU A 8 -24.59 -25.94 31.34
C LEU A 8 -23.36 -26.30 30.48
N GLY A 9 -23.36 -27.49 29.86
CA GLY A 9 -22.27 -27.94 28.98
C GLY A 9 -22.30 -27.30 27.59
N LEU A 10 -23.46 -26.82 27.11
CA LEU A 10 -23.59 -26.23 25.79
C LEU A 10 -23.17 -24.75 25.74
N PHE A 11 -23.16 -24.04 26.87
CA PHE A 11 -22.75 -22.63 26.95
C PHE A 11 -21.23 -22.44 27.05
N LEU A 12 -20.47 -23.48 27.40
CA LEU A 12 -19.00 -23.38 27.49
C LEU A 12 -18.31 -23.48 26.12
N PHE A 13 -18.98 -24.01 25.08
CA PHE A 13 -18.44 -24.06 23.72
C PHE A 13 -18.62 -22.75 22.93
N LEU A 14 -19.41 -21.79 23.42
CA LEU A 14 -19.60 -20.49 22.78
C LEU A 14 -18.66 -19.39 23.31
N SER A 15 -17.85 -19.68 24.34
CA SER A 15 -16.97 -18.69 24.98
C SER A 15 -15.50 -18.77 24.57
N CYS A 16 -15.13 -19.61 23.61
CA CYS A 16 -13.93 -19.38 22.82
C CYS A 16 -14.28 -18.44 21.66
N LYS A 17 -14.54 -17.16 21.97
CA LYS A 17 -14.13 -16.11 21.05
C LYS A 17 -12.61 -16.17 21.06
N GLU A 18 -12.03 -17.04 20.22
CA GLU A 18 -10.69 -16.80 19.73
C GLU A 18 -10.69 -15.34 19.30
N LYS A 19 -9.94 -14.54 20.04
CA LYS A 19 -9.59 -13.19 19.62
C LYS A 19 -8.85 -13.45 18.32
N THR A 20 -9.54 -13.42 17.19
CA THR A 20 -8.94 -13.62 15.88
C THR A 20 -7.90 -12.52 15.82
N ILE A 21 -6.65 -12.85 16.11
CA ILE A 21 -5.54 -11.93 15.99
C ILE A 21 -5.55 -11.68 14.49
N SER A 22 -6.12 -10.54 14.10
CA SER A 22 -6.11 -10.07 12.72
C SER A 22 -4.66 -10.16 12.30
N LYS A 23 -4.35 -11.17 11.49
CA LYS A 23 -2.97 -11.41 11.11
C LYS A 23 -2.59 -10.17 10.28
N GLN A 24 -1.55 -9.49 10.73
CA GLN A 24 -1.07 -8.23 10.17
C GLN A 24 0.37 -8.47 9.73
N THR A 25 0.69 -8.10 8.50
CA THR A 25 2.05 -8.18 7.98
C THR A 25 2.53 -6.79 7.62
N ASP A 26 3.51 -6.32 8.37
CA ASP A 26 4.11 -5.01 8.16
C ASP A 26 5.41 -5.10 7.37
N TYR A 27 5.67 -4.06 6.59
CA TYR A 27 6.96 -3.83 5.98
C TYR A 27 7.31 -2.34 6.06
N LEU A 28 8.46 -2.05 6.64
CA LEU A 28 8.95 -0.70 6.89
C LEU A 28 10.18 -0.43 6.04
N PHE A 29 10.24 0.74 5.42
CA PHE A 29 11.39 1.18 4.65
C PHE A 29 11.54 2.71 4.68
N LYS A 30 12.77 3.18 4.49
CA LYS A 30 13.06 4.61 4.25
C LYS A 30 13.09 4.87 2.75
N LEU A 31 12.52 5.97 2.30
CA LEU A 31 12.63 6.39 0.90
C LEU A 31 14.07 6.84 0.58
N PRO A 32 14.65 6.40 -0.55
CA PRO A 32 15.97 6.86 -0.97
C PRO A 32 16.00 8.37 -1.12
N GLN A 33 17.01 9.02 -0.53
CA GLN A 33 17.25 10.47 -0.66
C GLN A 33 16.10 11.37 -0.13
N LYS A 34 15.18 10.83 0.66
CA LYS A 34 14.09 11.56 1.31
C LYS A 34 14.07 11.22 2.80
N ASP A 35 13.78 12.20 3.65
CA ASP A 35 13.54 11.98 5.08
C ASP A 35 12.08 11.60 5.33
N VAL A 36 11.64 10.57 4.62
CA VAL A 36 10.30 9.99 4.72
C VAL A 36 10.45 8.48 4.93
N PHE A 37 9.84 8.00 6.00
CA PHE A 37 9.68 6.59 6.31
C PHE A 37 8.28 6.16 5.90
N VAL A 38 8.20 4.93 5.41
CA VAL A 38 6.96 4.32 4.95
C VAL A 38 6.79 2.99 5.66
N LYS A 39 5.58 2.74 6.15
CA LYS A 39 5.15 1.43 6.63
C LYS A 39 3.95 0.97 5.81
N THR A 40 4.03 -0.20 5.22
CA THR A 40 2.88 -0.86 4.62
C THR A 40 2.38 -1.93 5.56
N SER A 41 1.08 -1.98 5.79
CA SER A 41 0.41 -2.97 6.64
C SER A 41 -0.67 -3.68 5.83
N LYS A 42 -0.49 -5.00 5.61
CA LYS A 42 -1.51 -5.88 5.02
C LYS A 42 -2.26 -6.56 6.14
N PHE A 43 -3.58 -6.39 6.18
CA PHE A 43 -4.48 -6.99 7.16
C PHE A 43 -5.31 -8.11 6.53
N GLN A 44 -5.73 -9.06 7.37
CA GLN A 44 -6.66 -10.09 6.94
C GLN A 44 -8.00 -9.46 6.53
N GLY A 45 -8.63 -10.02 5.49
CA GLY A 45 -9.87 -9.49 4.94
C GLY A 45 -9.68 -8.45 3.83
N GLY A 46 -8.47 -8.32 3.28
CA GLY A 46 -8.23 -7.53 2.06
C GLY A 46 -8.10 -6.02 2.30
N ARG A 47 -7.70 -5.62 3.52
CA ARG A 47 -7.38 -4.22 3.85
C ARG A 47 -5.88 -4.01 3.80
N PHE A 48 -5.44 -2.97 3.12
CA PHE A 48 -4.04 -2.59 2.99
C PHE A 48 -3.88 -1.13 3.37
N VAL A 49 -2.92 -0.78 4.22
CA VAL A 49 -2.70 0.60 4.65
C VAL A 49 -1.24 0.98 4.46
N ILE A 50 -0.99 2.16 3.90
CA ILE A 50 0.33 2.76 3.75
C ILE A 50 0.38 3.94 4.70
N PHE A 51 1.36 3.96 5.59
CA PHE A 51 1.62 5.04 6.53
C PHE A 51 2.89 5.78 6.14
N PHE A 52 2.87 7.09 6.34
CA PHE A 52 4.01 7.98 6.09
C PHE A 52 4.39 8.71 7.36
N ALA A 53 5.69 8.88 7.60
CA ALA A 53 6.19 9.67 8.72
C ALA A 53 7.56 10.26 8.38
N SER A 54 7.90 11.40 8.97
CA SER A 54 9.25 11.98 8.89
C SER A 54 10.27 11.22 9.76
N ASP A 55 9.79 10.43 10.72
CA ASP A 55 10.60 9.60 11.61
C ASP A 55 9.97 8.21 11.73
N SER A 56 10.82 7.17 11.64
CA SER A 56 10.44 5.77 11.86
C SER A 56 9.68 5.52 13.17
N LEU A 57 10.00 6.23 14.26
CA LEU A 57 9.38 6.05 15.57
C LEU A 57 7.91 6.51 15.60
N LEU A 58 7.51 7.34 14.64
CA LEU A 58 6.15 7.87 14.53
C LEU A 58 5.23 6.96 13.71
N LEU A 59 5.76 5.95 13.00
CA LEU A 59 4.98 5.12 12.06
C LEU A 59 3.87 4.30 12.72
N ASP A 60 4.00 3.95 14.00
CA ASP A 60 2.96 3.19 14.71
C ASP A 60 1.74 4.03 15.08
N ASN A 61 1.91 5.35 15.16
CA ASN A 61 0.85 6.32 15.45
C ASN A 61 0.62 7.30 14.29
N ALA A 62 1.15 6.98 13.10
CA ALA A 62 1.08 7.85 11.94
C ALA A 62 -0.37 8.03 11.49
N LYS A 63 -0.77 9.30 11.35
CA LYS A 63 -2.09 9.68 10.83
C LYS A 63 -2.06 9.90 9.32
N ASP A 64 -0.91 10.27 8.77
CA ASP A 64 -0.68 10.36 7.34
C ASP A 64 -0.69 8.96 6.73
N SER A 65 -1.80 8.61 6.07
CA SER A 65 -2.04 7.26 5.60
C SER A 65 -2.95 7.19 4.38
N ILE A 66 -2.79 6.13 3.60
CA ILE A 66 -3.69 5.79 2.50
C ILE A 66 -4.12 4.34 2.69
N GLU A 67 -5.43 4.13 2.80
CA GLU A 67 -6.04 2.80 2.89
C GLU A 67 -6.53 2.37 1.50
N TYR A 68 -6.18 1.15 1.11
CA TYR A 68 -6.60 0.49 -0.11
C TYR A 68 -7.34 -0.82 0.19
N ARG A 69 -8.24 -1.21 -0.71
CA ARG A 69 -8.64 -2.60 -0.86
C ARG A 69 -7.53 -3.39 -1.55
N THR A 70 -7.42 -4.69 -1.26
CA THR A 70 -6.58 -5.62 -2.03
C THR A 70 -7.11 -5.82 -3.46
N GLY A 71 -6.23 -6.15 -4.41
CA GLY A 71 -6.56 -6.35 -5.83
C GLY A 71 -6.23 -5.14 -6.72
N PHE A 72 -5.46 -4.19 -6.21
CA PHE A 72 -5.12 -2.95 -6.90
C PHE A 72 -3.62 -2.69 -6.88
N TYR A 73 -3.13 -2.01 -7.92
CA TYR A 73 -1.78 -1.50 -7.96
C TYR A 73 -1.80 0.01 -7.71
N SER A 74 -1.10 0.44 -6.68
CA SER A 74 -1.03 1.83 -6.26
C SER A 74 0.21 2.49 -6.83
N GLN A 75 0.03 3.66 -7.46
CA GLN A 75 1.12 4.50 -7.94
C GLN A 75 1.16 5.77 -7.10
N ILE A 76 2.30 5.98 -6.43
CA ILE A 76 2.46 7.05 -5.45
C ILE A 76 3.76 7.79 -5.76
N ILE A 77 3.67 9.11 -5.90
CA ILE A 77 4.82 9.99 -5.93
C ILE A 77 4.96 10.66 -4.57
N VAL A 78 6.14 10.57 -3.99
CA VAL A 78 6.49 11.23 -2.74
C VAL A 78 7.53 12.30 -3.01
N ASP A 79 7.20 13.52 -2.63
CA ASP A 79 8.15 14.62 -2.50
C ASP A 79 8.50 14.85 -1.01
N LYS A 80 8.95 16.06 -0.61
CA LYS A 80 9.33 16.37 0.77
C LYS A 80 8.12 16.45 1.70
N THR A 81 7.07 17.13 1.26
CA THR A 81 5.86 17.40 2.07
C THR A 81 4.58 16.92 1.40
N ASP A 82 4.63 16.64 0.10
CA ASP A 82 3.47 16.29 -0.70
C ASP A 82 3.56 14.84 -1.17
N ILE A 83 2.43 14.15 -1.09
CA ILE A 83 2.25 12.78 -1.54
C ILE A 83 1.14 12.79 -2.59
N TYR A 84 1.45 12.36 -3.80
CA TYR A 84 0.52 12.32 -4.91
C TYR A 84 0.17 10.88 -5.22
N VAL A 85 -1.11 10.60 -5.28
CA VAL A 85 -1.64 9.26 -5.51
C VAL A 85 -2.38 9.28 -6.84
N ASN A 86 -2.01 8.39 -7.76
CA ASN A 86 -2.77 8.24 -8.98
C ASN A 86 -4.16 7.67 -8.67
N SER A 87 -5.21 8.36 -9.12
CA SER A 87 -6.61 7.99 -8.95
C SER A 87 -7.06 6.85 -9.87
N GLN A 88 -6.33 6.62 -10.96
CA GLN A 88 -6.60 5.52 -11.88
C GLN A 88 -5.38 4.60 -11.93
N TYR A 89 -5.63 3.35 -12.30
CA TYR A 89 -4.56 2.41 -12.55
C TYR A 89 -4.56 2.05 -14.04
N LYS A 90 -3.47 2.40 -14.71
CA LYS A 90 -3.02 1.70 -15.90
C LYS A 90 -1.92 0.75 -15.44
N GLY A 91 -2.05 -0.52 -15.82
CA GLY A 91 -0.98 -1.50 -15.74
C GLY A 91 0.31 -0.83 -16.17
N ALA A 92 1.21 -0.55 -15.24
CA ALA A 92 2.45 0.11 -15.56
C ALA A 92 3.44 0.00 -14.41
N ARG A 93 4.71 -0.15 -14.75
CA ARG A 93 5.82 -0.20 -13.81
C ARG A 93 6.91 0.75 -14.25
N LEU A 94 7.71 1.16 -13.29
CA LEU A 94 8.97 1.82 -13.60
C LEU A 94 10.07 0.79 -13.87
N ILE A 95 10.91 1.06 -14.85
CA ILE A 95 12.15 0.33 -15.13
C ILE A 95 13.34 1.28 -15.01
N SER A 96 14.43 0.83 -14.40
CA SER A 96 15.69 1.59 -14.37
C SER A 96 16.30 1.65 -15.76
N ILE A 97 16.67 2.86 -16.22
CA ILE A 97 17.37 3.07 -17.50
C ILE A 97 18.82 3.54 -17.30
N GLY A 98 19.33 3.50 -16.06
CA GLY A 98 20.68 3.93 -15.70
C GLY A 98 20.74 5.39 -15.24
N ASN A 99 21.88 5.78 -14.64
CA ASN A 99 22.15 7.15 -14.17
C ASN A 99 21.11 7.74 -13.20
N GLY A 100 20.42 6.88 -12.43
CA GLY A 100 19.36 7.32 -11.52
C GLY A 100 18.05 7.72 -12.22
N ASN A 101 17.91 7.43 -13.52
CA ASN A 101 16.70 7.69 -14.29
C ASN A 101 15.83 6.44 -14.40
N TYR A 102 14.52 6.65 -14.47
CA TYR A 102 13.52 5.60 -14.54
C TYR A 102 12.52 5.89 -15.64
N LYS A 103 12.16 4.86 -16.40
CA LYS A 103 11.18 4.96 -17.47
C LYS A 103 9.89 4.23 -17.08
N PHE A 104 8.76 4.85 -17.39
CA PHE A 104 7.45 4.24 -17.26
C PHE A 104 7.20 3.27 -18.43
N GLU A 105 6.86 2.04 -18.10
CA GLU A 105 6.50 0.97 -19.04
C GLU A 105 5.06 0.55 -18.76
N GLU A 106 4.18 0.76 -19.74
CA GLU A 106 2.78 0.32 -19.68
C GLU A 106 2.71 -1.20 -19.88
N ILE A 107 2.01 -1.86 -18.96
CA ILE A 107 1.66 -3.27 -18.96
C ILE A 107 0.26 -3.37 -19.59
N THR A 108 0.20 -3.98 -20.76
CA THR A 108 -1.00 -4.04 -21.61
C THR A 108 -1.96 -5.19 -21.29
N ASP A 109 -1.77 -5.88 -20.16
CA ASP A 109 -2.65 -7.00 -19.79
C ASP A 109 -4.04 -6.51 -19.34
N SER A 110 -5.06 -7.07 -19.98
CA SER A 110 -6.46 -6.60 -19.99
C SER A 110 -7.27 -6.80 -18.68
N LEU A 111 -6.63 -7.19 -17.58
CA LEU A 111 -7.32 -7.57 -16.33
C LEU A 111 -7.38 -6.48 -15.26
N PHE A 112 -6.93 -5.27 -15.56
CA PHE A 112 -6.77 -4.22 -14.56
C PHE A 112 -7.95 -3.24 -14.53
N TYR A 113 -8.67 -3.24 -13.39
CA TYR A 113 -9.95 -2.57 -13.17
C TYR A 113 -9.88 -1.02 -13.17
N SER A 114 -10.95 -0.38 -13.63
CA SER A 114 -11.07 1.06 -13.90
C SER A 114 -11.40 1.96 -12.69
N LYS A 115 -11.17 1.51 -11.45
CA LYS A 115 -11.52 2.28 -10.24
C LYS A 115 -10.41 2.24 -9.21
N SER A 116 -10.14 3.39 -8.57
CA SER A 116 -9.20 3.48 -7.45
C SER A 116 -9.60 2.49 -6.35
N GLY A 117 -8.63 1.73 -5.85
CA GLY A 117 -8.80 0.90 -4.65
C GLY A 117 -8.80 1.69 -3.34
N ILE A 118 -8.61 3.02 -3.38
CA ILE A 118 -8.52 3.88 -2.19
C ILE A 118 -9.85 3.87 -1.44
N VAL A 119 -9.78 3.57 -0.15
CA VAL A 119 -10.91 3.54 0.79
C VAL A 119 -10.91 4.79 1.67
N ASN A 120 -9.74 5.19 2.16
CA ASN A 120 -9.60 6.29 3.12
C ASN A 120 -8.23 6.96 2.97
N ILE A 121 -8.17 8.25 3.32
CA ILE A 121 -6.94 9.03 3.39
C ILE A 121 -6.91 9.74 4.74
N GLY A 122 -5.90 9.42 5.54
CA GLY A 122 -5.54 10.19 6.71
C GLY A 122 -4.48 11.24 6.33
N ASN A 123 -4.69 12.48 6.73
CA ASN A 123 -3.79 13.59 6.42
C ASN A 123 -3.57 14.42 7.69
N HIS A 124 -2.30 14.65 8.04
CA HIS A 124 -1.90 15.38 9.22
C HIS A 124 -0.65 16.24 8.97
N SER A 125 0.48 15.61 8.64
CA SER A 125 1.76 16.29 8.42
C SER A 125 2.14 16.36 6.94
N PHE A 126 1.68 15.39 6.12
CA PHE A 126 1.92 15.36 4.68
C PHE A 126 0.67 15.76 3.91
N ASN A 127 0.85 16.54 2.85
CA ASN A 127 -0.24 16.90 1.95
C ASN A 127 -0.50 15.76 0.95
N ILE A 128 -1.48 14.89 1.27
CA ILE A 128 -1.85 13.77 0.41
C ILE A 128 -2.92 14.20 -0.59
N LYS A 129 -2.59 14.13 -1.90
CA LYS A 129 -3.45 14.52 -3.02
C LYS A 129 -3.71 13.33 -3.93
N VAL A 130 -4.97 13.10 -4.25
CA VAL A 130 -5.39 12.15 -5.28
C VAL A 130 -5.53 12.92 -6.59
N VAL A 131 -4.86 12.46 -7.65
CA VAL A 131 -4.80 13.15 -8.95
C VAL A 131 -5.20 12.24 -10.10
N SER A 132 -5.72 12.77 -11.21
CA SER A 132 -5.99 11.98 -12.41
C SER A 132 -4.71 11.42 -13.04
N ASP A 133 -4.84 10.35 -13.81
CA ASP A 133 -3.70 9.73 -14.53
C ASP A 133 -3.00 10.71 -15.47
N SER A 134 -3.76 11.57 -16.15
CA SER A 134 -3.23 12.64 -16.99
C SER A 134 -2.37 13.62 -16.20
N VAL A 135 -2.90 14.15 -15.08
CA VAL A 135 -2.19 15.09 -14.21
C VAL A 135 -0.97 14.43 -13.60
N PHE A 136 -1.07 13.17 -13.16
CA PHE A 136 0.05 12.42 -12.62
C PHE A 136 1.18 12.28 -13.64
N SER A 137 0.84 11.83 -14.86
CA SER A 137 1.82 11.61 -15.93
C SER A 137 2.50 12.91 -16.36
N GLU A 138 1.72 13.94 -16.69
CA GLU A 138 2.25 15.25 -17.15
C GLU A 138 3.10 15.96 -16.07
N THR A 139 2.73 15.80 -14.79
CA THR A 139 3.42 16.48 -13.69
C THR A 139 4.76 15.81 -13.38
N PHE A 140 4.80 14.47 -13.31
CA PHE A 140 5.95 13.75 -12.76
C PHE A 140 6.86 13.10 -13.80
N PHE A 141 6.45 13.09 -15.07
CA PHE A 141 7.18 12.46 -16.15
C PHE A 141 7.36 13.40 -17.35
N GLU A 142 8.42 13.18 -18.11
CA GLU A 142 8.71 13.84 -19.38
C GLU A 142 9.24 12.76 -20.34
N ASP A 143 8.59 12.57 -21.49
CA ASP A 143 8.89 11.47 -22.42
C ASP A 143 8.94 10.07 -21.76
N ASN A 144 8.01 9.83 -20.82
CA ASN A 144 7.94 8.64 -19.95
C ASN A 144 9.13 8.47 -18.99
N ILE A 145 10.02 9.45 -18.87
CA ILE A 145 11.12 9.45 -17.91
C ILE A 145 10.67 10.19 -16.66
N GLN A 146 10.84 9.57 -15.49
CA GLN A 146 10.52 10.19 -14.21
C GLN A 146 11.46 11.38 -13.95
N LYS A 147 10.87 12.51 -13.56
CA LYS A 147 11.63 13.69 -13.10
C LYS A 147 12.37 13.34 -11.80
N SER A 148 13.66 13.64 -11.73
CA SER A 148 14.59 13.16 -10.68
C SER A 148 14.31 13.68 -9.27
N SER A 149 13.52 14.74 -9.11
CA SER A 149 13.17 15.32 -7.80
C SER A 149 12.22 14.46 -6.97
N TYR A 150 11.64 13.40 -7.53
CA TYR A 150 10.57 12.62 -6.90
C TYR A 150 10.99 11.20 -6.56
N SER A 151 10.35 10.61 -5.55
CA SER A 151 10.41 9.17 -5.30
C SER A 151 9.10 8.53 -5.74
N PHE A 152 9.16 7.54 -6.62
CA PHE A 152 8.01 6.76 -7.03
C PHE A 152 7.93 5.48 -6.20
N ILE A 153 6.75 5.20 -5.69
CA ILE A 153 6.40 3.95 -5.02
C ILE A 153 5.30 3.28 -5.85
N GLY A 154 5.57 2.06 -6.30
CA GLY A 154 4.59 1.18 -6.94
C GLY A 154 4.28 0.02 -6.02
N ILE A 155 3.01 -0.18 -5.67
CA ILE A 155 2.60 -1.26 -4.75
C ILE A 155 1.53 -2.11 -5.41
N ASP A 156 1.84 -3.37 -5.66
CA ASP A 156 0.85 -4.39 -5.95
C ASP A 156 0.28 -4.91 -4.63
N THR A 157 -0.98 -4.58 -4.34
CA THR A 157 -1.64 -5.02 -3.09
C THR A 157 -2.08 -6.48 -3.13
N ASP A 158 -2.23 -7.05 -4.33
CA ASP A 158 -2.62 -8.44 -4.54
C ASP A 158 -1.42 -9.35 -4.25
N GLU A 159 -0.34 -9.17 -5.01
CA GLU A 159 0.92 -9.90 -4.84
C GLU A 159 1.72 -9.47 -3.61
N TYR A 160 1.32 -8.36 -2.97
CA TYR A 160 2.09 -7.66 -1.93
C TYR A 160 3.55 -7.39 -2.39
N SER A 161 3.69 -6.88 -3.61
CA SER A 161 4.97 -6.41 -4.13
C SER A 161 5.09 -4.91 -3.98
N ILE A 162 6.27 -4.44 -3.55
CA ILE A 162 6.59 -3.02 -3.38
C ILE A 162 7.85 -2.72 -4.18
N GLY A 163 7.74 -1.77 -5.08
CA GLY A 163 8.85 -1.20 -5.83
C GLY A 163 9.06 0.27 -5.49
N ILE A 164 10.31 0.68 -5.40
CA ILE A 164 10.71 2.10 -5.32
C ILE A 164 11.56 2.41 -6.52
N ASN A 165 11.20 3.46 -7.26
CA ASN A 165 11.94 3.91 -8.44
C ASN A 165 12.35 2.71 -9.31
N GLY A 166 11.36 1.93 -9.75
CA GLY A 166 11.56 0.74 -10.59
C GLY A 166 12.35 -0.44 -10.00
N LYS A 167 12.84 -0.36 -8.75
CA LYS A 167 13.49 -1.47 -8.05
C LYS A 167 12.50 -2.12 -7.08
N ILE A 168 12.23 -3.41 -7.28
CA ILE A 168 11.43 -4.19 -6.32
C ILE A 168 12.25 -4.38 -5.03
N ILE A 169 11.68 -3.95 -3.91
CA ILE A 169 12.29 -4.08 -2.57
C ILE A 169 11.56 -5.08 -1.67
N LYS A 170 10.31 -5.40 -2.00
CA LYS A 170 9.51 -6.43 -1.34
C LYS A 170 8.71 -7.20 -2.38
N LYS A 171 8.68 -8.52 -2.23
CA LYS A 171 7.69 -9.40 -2.85
C LYS A 171 6.95 -10.15 -1.76
N GLY A 172 5.65 -10.30 -1.92
CA GLY A 172 4.83 -11.18 -1.11
C GLY A 172 4.80 -12.57 -1.73
N ASP A 173 4.23 -13.50 -0.97
CA ASP A 173 3.82 -14.79 -1.51
C ASP A 173 2.41 -14.65 -2.11
N ILE A 174 2.14 -15.35 -3.21
CA ILE A 174 0.87 -15.31 -3.97
C ILE A 174 -0.35 -15.71 -3.13
N TYR A 175 -0.15 -16.38 -2.00
CA TYR A 175 -1.20 -16.74 -1.04
C TYR A 175 -1.30 -15.80 0.17
N GLY A 176 -0.53 -14.70 0.14
CA GLY A 176 -0.18 -13.94 1.33
C GLY A 176 0.75 -14.80 2.18
N GLY A 177 1.95 -14.28 2.50
CA GLY A 177 2.78 -14.87 3.54
C GLY A 177 2.05 -14.80 4.88
N TRP A 178 1.11 -15.71 5.10
CA TRP A 178 0.54 -16.06 6.37
C TRP A 178 1.32 -17.26 6.92
N GLN A 179 2.65 -17.20 7.03
CA GLN A 179 3.34 -18.07 7.98
C GLN A 179 3.43 -17.34 9.31
#